data_AF-A0A933CRU6-F1
#
_entry.id   AF-A0A933CRU6-F1
#
_cell.length_a   1.000
_cell.length_b   1.000
_cell.length_c   1.000
_cell.angle_alpha   90.00
_cell.angle_beta   90.00
_cell.angle_gamma   90.00
#
_symmetry.space_group_name_H-M   'P 1'
#
loop_
_entity.id
_entity.type
_entity.pdbx_description
1 polymer ?
#
loop_
_entity_poly.entity_id
_entity_poly.type
_entity_poly.pdbx_seq_one_letter_code
_entity_poly.pdbx_strand_id
1 'polypeptide(L)'
;MWHSTIFGPYFVVGAIFSGIAALIVAMIIFRKAYGLQYYLKPIHFRYLGQLLLIMALLWFYFTFAEYLTGYYGAEPEEMKVFWAKFTGPFWPFFWGMVLCNFVLPIFCLARLSRHTIGKVLAASLAVIVGMWLERFIIVVPTLSFPRLPFPEGIYWPTWVEWGETAGSFGVFALFYLLFTKFFPIISIWEIREGREVGLKEVEERLITYLPGEVEGKT
;
A
#
# COMPACT_ATOMS: atom_id res chain seq x y z
N MET A 1 -18.47 9.72 -13.05
CA MET A 1 -18.00 9.32 -11.71
C MET A 1 -16.64 9.93 -11.35
N TRP A 2 -16.45 11.24 -11.54
CA TRP A 2 -15.37 11.98 -10.85
C TRP A 2 -15.92 13.03 -9.90
N HIS A 3 -17.21 13.34 -10.02
CA HIS A 3 -17.87 14.31 -9.16
C HIS A 3 -18.41 13.61 -7.92
N SER A 4 -17.51 13.34 -6.97
CA SER A 4 -17.85 12.73 -5.68
C SER A 4 -17.12 13.45 -4.55
N THR A 5 -17.82 13.66 -3.43
CA THR A 5 -17.25 14.30 -2.23
C THR A 5 -16.29 13.37 -1.49
N ILE A 6 -16.36 12.06 -1.73
CA ILE A 6 -15.54 11.07 -1.03
C ILE A 6 -14.13 10.95 -1.63
N PHE A 7 -13.90 11.48 -2.83
CA PHE A 7 -12.64 11.32 -3.57
C PHE A 7 -11.44 11.89 -2.82
N GLY A 8 -11.56 13.06 -2.20
CA GLY A 8 -10.47 13.67 -1.43
C GLY A 8 -9.85 12.70 -0.41
N PRO A 9 -10.59 12.24 0.61
CA PRO A 9 -10.08 11.28 1.56
C PRO A 9 -9.77 9.90 0.93
N TYR A 10 -10.52 9.46 -0.08
CA TYR A 10 -10.27 8.18 -0.75
C TYR A 10 -8.89 8.12 -1.43
N PHE A 11 -8.50 9.17 -2.14
CA PHE A 11 -7.18 9.25 -2.77
C PHE A 11 -6.04 9.34 -1.75
N VAL A 12 -6.26 10.03 -0.62
CA VAL A 12 -5.27 10.09 0.48
C VAL A 12 -5.07 8.71 1.09
N VAL A 13 -6.15 8.00 1.40
CA VAL A 13 -6.10 6.62 1.89
C VAL A 13 -5.38 5.72 0.88
N GLY A 14 -5.67 5.88 -0.41
CA GLY A 14 -4.99 5.14 -1.46
C GLY A 14 -3.50 5.44 -1.57
N ALA A 15 -3.09 6.70 -1.40
CA ALA A 15 -1.68 7.09 -1.41
C ALA A 15 -0.92 6.46 -0.22
N ILE A 16 -1.51 6.49 0.98
CA ILE A 16 -0.92 5.86 2.17
C ILE A 16 -0.83 4.33 1.97
N PHE A 17 -1.90 3.71 1.46
CA PHE A 17 -1.97 2.27 1.28
C PHE A 17 -0.92 1.74 0.28
N SER A 18 -0.85 2.35 -0.90
CA SER A 18 0.16 2.02 -1.92
C SER A 18 1.59 2.37 -1.45
N GLY A 19 1.76 3.47 -0.73
CA GLY A 19 3.05 3.88 -0.16
C GLY A 19 3.59 2.88 0.87
N ILE A 20 2.74 2.39 1.79
CA ILE A 20 3.12 1.35 2.74
C ILE A 20 3.53 0.06 2.01
N ALA A 21 2.77 -0.35 0.99
CA ALA A 21 3.09 -1.53 0.19
C ALA A 21 4.46 -1.39 -0.52
N ALA A 22 4.71 -0.25 -1.16
CA ALA A 22 5.99 0.04 -1.81
C ALA A 22 7.15 0.07 -0.81
N LEU A 23 6.94 0.68 0.37
CA LEU A 23 7.92 0.74 1.45
C LEU A 23 8.28 -0.66 1.97
N ILE A 24 7.30 -1.53 2.19
CA ILE A 24 7.54 -2.92 2.59
C ILE A 24 8.42 -3.63 1.56
N VAL A 25 8.10 -3.52 0.27
CA VAL A 25 8.87 -4.15 -0.81
C VAL A 25 10.32 -3.65 -0.80
N ALA A 26 10.52 -2.33 -0.72
CA ALA A 26 11.84 -1.73 -0.64
C ALA A 26 12.62 -2.24 0.59
N MET A 27 12.00 -2.21 1.78
CA MET A 27 12.61 -2.72 3.02
C MET A 27 13.06 -4.18 2.90
N ILE A 28 12.27 -5.04 2.26
CA ILE A 28 12.62 -6.45 2.07
C ILE A 28 13.81 -6.60 1.12
N ILE A 29 13.83 -5.85 0.02
CA ILE A 29 14.94 -5.83 -0.94
C ILE A 29 16.23 -5.40 -0.25
N PHE A 30 16.23 -4.25 0.43
CA PHE A 30 17.43 -3.72 1.11
C PHE A 30 17.86 -4.56 2.30
N ARG A 31 16.91 -5.15 3.04
CA ARG A 31 17.22 -6.10 4.11
C ARG A 31 18.05 -7.27 3.60
N LYS A 32 17.78 -7.75 2.38
CA LYS A 32 18.53 -8.85 1.76
C LYS A 32 19.83 -8.36 1.12
N ALA A 33 19.79 -7.26 0.37
CA ALA A 33 20.94 -6.74 -0.38
C ALA A 33 22.07 -6.23 0.53
N TYR A 34 21.74 -5.52 1.62
CA TYR A 34 22.72 -4.91 2.53
C TYR A 34 22.88 -5.65 3.86
N GLY A 35 22.28 -6.84 4.03
CA GLY A 35 22.43 -7.61 5.26
C GLY A 35 21.86 -6.93 6.52
N LEU A 36 20.75 -6.20 6.38
CA LEU A 36 20.18 -5.38 7.47
C LEU A 36 19.26 -6.18 8.42
N GLN A 37 19.43 -7.50 8.54
CA GLN A 37 18.48 -8.34 9.30
C GLN A 37 18.45 -8.03 10.80
N TYR A 38 19.56 -7.54 11.35
CA TYR A 38 19.68 -7.16 12.77
C TYR A 38 18.90 -5.89 13.10
N TYR A 39 18.77 -4.97 12.13
CA TYR A 39 18.01 -3.73 12.27
C TYR A 39 16.55 -3.93 11.84
N LEU A 40 16.32 -4.49 10.65
CA LEU A 40 15.00 -4.79 10.09
C LEU A 40 14.52 -6.16 10.56
N LYS A 41 14.16 -6.21 11.85
CA LYS A 41 13.64 -7.42 12.52
C LYS A 41 12.26 -7.84 11.99
N PRO A 42 11.88 -9.13 12.10
CA PRO A 42 10.57 -9.64 11.69
C PRO A 42 9.37 -8.90 12.32
N ILE A 43 9.55 -8.33 13.51
CA ILE A 43 8.54 -7.53 14.21
C ILE A 43 8.06 -6.33 13.41
N HIS A 44 8.95 -5.64 12.68
CA HIS A 44 8.58 -4.50 11.84
C HIS A 44 7.65 -4.93 10.71
N PHE A 45 7.96 -6.05 10.04
CA PHE A 45 7.09 -6.59 8.98
C PHE A 45 5.76 -7.11 9.51
N ARG A 46 5.72 -7.62 10.75
CA ARG A 46 4.47 -8.00 11.40
C ARG A 46 3.55 -6.79 11.57
N TYR A 47 4.05 -5.70 12.15
CA TYR A 47 3.27 -4.48 12.37
C TYR A 47 2.92 -3.77 11.06
N LEU A 48 3.85 -3.69 10.10
CA LEU A 48 3.56 -3.16 8.76
C LEU A 48 2.50 -3.99 8.03
N GLY A 49 2.50 -5.32 8.19
CA GLY A 49 1.44 -6.18 7.68
C GLY A 49 0.08 -5.91 8.33
N GLN A 50 0.05 -5.61 9.63
CA GLN A 50 -1.20 -5.21 10.30
C GLN A 50 -1.70 -3.87 9.78
N LEU A 51 -0.80 -2.89 9.63
CA LEU A 51 -1.12 -1.60 9.07
C LEU A 51 -1.64 -1.73 7.62
N LEU A 52 -0.98 -2.53 6.78
CA LEU A 52 -1.40 -2.81 5.41
C LEU A 52 -2.79 -3.45 5.37
N LEU A 53 -3.09 -4.39 6.28
CA LEU A 53 -4.41 -5.01 6.41
C LEU A 53 -5.49 -3.99 6.79
N ILE A 54 -5.23 -3.12 7.77
CA ILE A 54 -6.15 -2.05 8.17
C ILE A 54 -6.43 -1.12 6.99
N MET A 55 -5.38 -0.73 6.25
CA MET A 55 -5.51 0.10 5.07
C MET A 55 -6.30 -0.57 3.94
N ALA A 56 -6.18 -1.90 3.77
CA ALA A 56 -6.98 -2.66 2.82
C ALA A 56 -8.47 -2.63 3.17
N LEU A 57 -8.82 -2.78 4.46
CA LEU A 57 -10.20 -2.67 4.94
C LEU A 57 -10.75 -1.25 4.75
N LEU A 58 -9.94 -0.23 5.06
CA LEU A 58 -10.32 1.17 4.90
C LEU A 58 -10.53 1.52 3.42
N TRP A 59 -9.61 1.09 2.56
CA TRP A 59 -9.74 1.23 1.11
C TRP A 59 -11.03 0.58 0.59
N PHE A 60 -11.34 -0.64 1.06
CA PHE A 60 -12.57 -1.34 0.68
C PHE A 60 -13.81 -0.58 1.14
N TYR A 61 -13.83 -0.02 2.35
CA TYR A 61 -14.92 0.82 2.84
C TYR A 61 -15.18 2.01 1.89
N PHE A 62 -14.13 2.77 1.53
CA PHE A 62 -14.28 3.90 0.64
C PHE A 62 -14.73 3.50 -0.77
N THR A 63 -14.14 2.43 -1.31
CA THR A 63 -14.50 1.87 -2.61
C THR A 63 -15.97 1.45 -2.60
N PHE A 64 -16.38 0.69 -1.59
CA PHE A 64 -17.75 0.23 -1.44
C PHE A 64 -18.73 1.40 -1.29
N ALA A 65 -18.39 2.40 -0.46
CA ALA A 65 -19.21 3.59 -0.27
C ALA A 65 -19.41 4.35 -1.58
N GLU A 66 -18.36 4.58 -2.37
CA GLU A 66 -18.44 5.25 -3.67
C GLU A 66 -19.36 4.51 -4.65
N TYR A 67 -19.20 3.19 -4.79
CA TYR A 67 -20.05 2.43 -5.72
C TYR A 67 -21.48 2.28 -5.22
N LEU A 68 -21.69 2.21 -3.89
CA LEU A 68 -23.03 2.16 -3.29
C LEU A 68 -23.78 3.47 -3.50
N THR A 69 -23.16 4.61 -3.20
CA THR A 69 -23.79 5.93 -3.36
C THR A 69 -24.01 6.27 -4.83
N GLY A 70 -23.05 5.94 -5.71
CA GLY A 70 -23.21 6.09 -7.15
C GLY A 70 -24.38 5.27 -7.69
N TYR A 71 -24.50 4.00 -7.29
CA TYR A 71 -25.63 3.15 -7.67
C TYR A 71 -26.96 3.68 -7.13
N TYR A 72 -27.00 4.12 -5.87
CA TYR A 72 -28.20 4.69 -5.26
C TYR A 72 -28.65 5.99 -5.95
N GLY A 73 -27.70 6.85 -6.35
CA GLY A 73 -28.00 8.08 -7.09
C GLY A 73 -28.56 7.85 -8.49
N ALA A 74 -28.22 6.71 -9.10
CA ALA A 74 -28.78 6.21 -10.37
C ALA A 74 -28.78 7.23 -11.54
N GLU A 75 -27.81 8.15 -11.58
CA GLU A 75 -27.69 9.11 -12.68
C GLU A 75 -27.39 8.36 -14.00
N PRO A 76 -28.17 8.56 -15.09
CA PRO A 76 -28.06 7.74 -16.30
C PRO A 76 -26.65 7.71 -16.92
N GLU A 77 -25.98 8.86 -16.99
CA GLU A 77 -24.63 8.96 -17.55
C GLU A 77 -23.58 8.25 -16.67
N GLU A 78 -23.77 8.25 -15.35
CA GLU A 78 -22.89 7.52 -14.45
C GLU A 78 -23.16 6.02 -14.49
N MET A 79 -24.42 5.61 -14.64
CA MET A 79 -24.76 4.19 -14.74
C MET A 79 -24.14 3.51 -15.97
N LYS A 80 -23.96 4.23 -17.09
CA LYS A 80 -23.19 3.71 -18.24
C LYS A 80 -21.77 3.32 -17.82
N VAL A 81 -21.06 4.22 -17.14
CA VAL A 81 -19.71 3.96 -16.61
C VAL A 81 -19.72 2.85 -15.55
N PHE A 82 -20.75 2.82 -14.69
CA PHE A 82 -20.92 1.79 -13.66
C PHE A 82 -20.93 0.39 -14.28
N TRP A 83 -21.85 0.17 -15.22
CA TRP A 83 -22.03 -1.12 -15.86
C TRP A 83 -20.84 -1.49 -16.74
N ALA A 84 -20.21 -0.51 -17.40
CA ALA A 84 -18.98 -0.74 -18.15
C ALA A 84 -17.84 -1.30 -17.27
N LYS A 85 -17.78 -0.90 -16.00
CA LYS A 85 -16.81 -1.39 -15.00
C LYS A 85 -17.20 -2.74 -14.41
N PHE A 86 -18.47 -2.98 -14.09
CA PHE A 86 -18.89 -4.18 -13.37
C PHE A 86 -19.04 -5.42 -14.26
N THR A 87 -19.62 -5.25 -15.45
CA THR A 87 -19.97 -6.35 -16.38
C THR A 87 -19.58 -6.08 -17.83
N GLY A 88 -19.29 -4.84 -18.18
CA GLY A 88 -18.88 -4.43 -19.52
C GLY A 88 -17.37 -4.56 -19.76
N PRO A 89 -16.80 -3.80 -20.73
CA PRO A 89 -15.45 -4.04 -21.25
C PRO A 89 -14.33 -3.93 -20.20
N PHE A 90 -14.57 -3.24 -19.07
CA PHE A 90 -13.57 -3.03 -18.03
C PHE A 90 -13.70 -3.98 -16.83
N TRP A 91 -14.61 -4.96 -16.87
CA TRP A 91 -14.83 -5.91 -15.77
C TRP A 91 -13.58 -6.65 -15.28
N PRO A 92 -12.65 -7.11 -16.14
CA PRO A 92 -11.48 -7.84 -15.65
C PRO A 92 -10.56 -6.95 -14.81
N PHE A 93 -10.45 -5.67 -15.18
CA PHE A 93 -9.64 -4.69 -14.47
C PHE A 93 -10.29 -4.28 -13.15
N PHE A 94 -11.62 -4.13 -13.13
CA PHE A 94 -12.36 -3.81 -11.91
C PHE A 94 -12.28 -4.93 -10.87
N TRP A 95 -12.59 -6.16 -11.27
CA TRP A 95 -12.52 -7.31 -10.35
C TRP A 95 -11.08 -7.70 -10.01
N GLY A 96 -10.13 -7.48 -10.94
CA GLY A 96 -8.70 -7.59 -10.67
C GLY A 96 -8.24 -6.60 -9.60
N MET A 97 -8.68 -5.35 -9.66
CA MET A 97 -8.42 -4.34 -8.63
C MET A 97 -8.94 -4.80 -7.27
N VAL A 98 -10.20 -5.25 -7.17
CA VAL A 98 -10.79 -5.73 -5.91
C VAL A 98 -10.05 -6.96 -5.37
N LEU A 99 -9.70 -7.91 -6.24
CA LEU A 99 -8.92 -9.09 -5.88
C LEU A 99 -7.57 -8.69 -5.27
N CYS A 100 -6.86 -7.78 -5.92
CA CYS A 100 -5.51 -7.34 -5.55
C CYS A 100 -5.47 -6.44 -4.31
N ASN A 101 -6.42 -5.52 -4.15
CA ASN A 101 -6.42 -4.56 -3.04
C ASN A 101 -7.11 -5.06 -1.78
N PHE A 102 -8.04 -6.01 -1.90
CA PHE A 102 -8.83 -6.48 -0.76
C PHE A 102 -8.68 -7.98 -0.52
N VAL A 103 -9.05 -8.82 -1.49
CA VAL A 103 -9.14 -10.27 -1.28
C VAL A 103 -7.78 -10.90 -0.96
N LEU A 104 -6.74 -10.59 -1.74
CA LEU A 104 -5.39 -11.13 -1.53
C LEU A 104 -4.75 -10.63 -0.22
N PRO A 105 -4.75 -9.32 0.11
CA PRO A 105 -4.25 -8.85 1.39
C PRO A 105 -4.97 -9.48 2.58
N ILE A 106 -6.29 -9.60 2.54
CA ILE A 106 -7.09 -10.26 3.58
C ILE A 106 -6.69 -11.73 3.69
N PHE A 107 -6.63 -12.45 2.58
CA PHE A 107 -6.24 -13.86 2.58
C PHE A 107 -4.84 -14.09 3.17
N CYS A 108 -3.88 -13.24 2.81
CA CYS A 108 -2.51 -13.32 3.30
C CYS A 108 -2.37 -12.93 4.79
N LEU A 109 -3.14 -11.95 5.27
CA LEU A 109 -2.89 -11.25 6.52
C LEU A 109 -4.02 -11.36 7.57
N ALA A 110 -5.15 -12.00 7.29
CA ALA A 110 -6.26 -12.12 8.24
C ALA A 110 -5.84 -12.75 9.58
N ARG A 111 -4.86 -13.66 9.57
CA ARG A 111 -4.30 -14.25 10.78
C ARG A 111 -3.11 -13.42 11.27
N LEU A 112 -3.40 -12.43 12.11
CA LEU A 112 -2.44 -11.47 12.68
C LEU A 112 -1.19 -12.12 13.32
N SER A 113 -1.33 -13.29 13.95
CA SER A 113 -0.23 -14.02 14.58
C SER A 113 0.70 -14.72 13.59
N ARG A 114 0.34 -14.82 12.31
CA ARG A 114 1.05 -15.59 11.27
C ARG A 114 1.61 -14.73 10.15
N HIS A 115 1.84 -13.44 10.41
CA HIS A 115 2.51 -12.53 9.47
C HIS A 115 3.97 -12.93 9.32
N THR A 116 4.29 -13.56 8.19
CA THR A 116 5.67 -13.83 7.76
C THR A 116 6.08 -12.81 6.72
N ILE A 117 7.39 -12.55 6.59
CA ILE A 117 7.92 -11.61 5.60
C ILE A 117 7.43 -11.96 4.18
N GLY A 118 7.36 -13.25 3.83
CA GLY A 118 6.87 -13.70 2.52
C GLY A 118 5.39 -13.40 2.28
N LYS A 119 4.52 -13.57 3.28
CA LYS A 119 3.09 -13.23 3.15
C LYS A 119 2.86 -11.73 3.03
N VAL A 120 3.61 -10.96 3.82
CA VAL A 120 3.56 -9.50 3.80
C VAL A 120 4.08 -8.96 2.47
N LEU A 121 5.12 -9.58 1.89
CA LEU A 121 5.59 -9.28 0.54
C LEU A 121 4.52 -9.58 -0.53
N ALA A 122 3.93 -10.77 -0.50
CA ALA A 122 2.91 -11.17 -1.46
C ALA A 122 1.69 -10.23 -1.44
N ALA A 123 1.21 -9.88 -0.24
CA ALA A 123 0.15 -8.89 -0.07
C ALA A 123 0.56 -7.51 -0.61
N SER A 124 1.78 -7.06 -0.33
CA SER A 124 2.27 -5.75 -0.79
C SER A 124 2.38 -5.67 -2.31
N LEU A 125 2.89 -6.73 -2.97
CA LEU A 125 2.95 -6.78 -4.42
C LEU A 125 1.56 -6.77 -5.06
N ALA A 126 0.61 -7.51 -4.47
CA ALA A 126 -0.78 -7.49 -4.91
C ALA A 126 -1.37 -6.07 -4.80
N VAL A 127 -1.16 -5.38 -3.67
CA VAL A 127 -1.63 -4.00 -3.47
C VAL A 127 -1.01 -3.04 -4.49
N ILE A 128 0.29 -3.12 -4.78
CA ILE A 128 0.90 -2.23 -5.80
C ILE A 128 0.20 -2.37 -7.15
N VAL A 129 -0.06 -3.61 -7.59
CA VAL A 129 -0.78 -3.87 -8.84
C VAL A 129 -2.24 -3.38 -8.76
N GLY A 130 -2.93 -3.70 -7.66
CA GLY A 130 -4.33 -3.30 -7.47
C GLY A 130 -4.51 -1.79 -7.42
N MET A 131 -3.59 -1.06 -6.78
CA MET A 131 -3.62 0.39 -6.70
C MET A 131 -3.33 1.06 -8.04
N TRP A 132 -2.49 0.45 -8.89
CA TRP A 132 -2.33 0.89 -10.28
C TRP A 132 -3.63 0.68 -11.07
N LEU A 133 -4.25 -0.52 -10.96
CA LEU A 133 -5.53 -0.83 -11.59
C LEU A 133 -6.65 0.12 -11.15
N GLU A 134 -6.68 0.53 -9.88
CA GLU A 134 -7.63 1.50 -9.39
C GLU A 134 -7.52 2.84 -10.11
N ARG A 135 -6.30 3.34 -10.34
CA ARG A 135 -6.10 4.62 -11.05
C ARG A 135 -6.53 4.49 -12.50
N PHE A 136 -6.22 3.35 -13.12
CA PHE A 136 -6.73 3.03 -14.46
C PHE A 136 -8.26 3.01 -14.51
N ILE A 137 -8.94 2.31 -13.58
CA ILE A 137 -10.40 2.20 -13.51
C ILE A 137 -11.10 3.51 -13.16
N ILE A 138 -10.47 4.39 -12.39
CA ILE A 138 -11.04 5.72 -12.12
C ILE A 138 -10.99 6.56 -13.40
N VAL A 139 -9.88 6.52 -14.14
CA VAL A 139 -9.64 7.43 -15.27
C VAL A 139 -10.24 6.94 -16.58
N VAL A 140 -9.84 5.75 -17.03
CA VAL A 140 -10.08 5.28 -18.41
C VAL A 140 -11.56 5.05 -18.71
N PRO A 141 -12.32 4.26 -17.91
CA PRO A 141 -13.74 4.06 -18.19
C PRO A 141 -14.53 5.37 -18.14
N THR A 142 -14.20 6.28 -17.22
CA THR A 142 -14.90 7.56 -17.07
C THR A 142 -14.71 8.46 -18.31
N LEU A 143 -13.54 8.40 -18.95
CA LEU A 143 -13.27 9.11 -20.20
C LEU A 143 -13.79 8.40 -21.45
N SER A 144 -13.89 7.07 -21.41
CA SER A 144 -14.37 6.23 -22.52
C SER A 144 -15.87 6.45 -22.81
N PHE A 145 -16.63 6.89 -21.80
CA PHE A 145 -18.07 7.19 -21.88
C PHE A 145 -18.33 8.65 -21.47
N PRO A 146 -18.02 9.63 -22.36
CA PRO A 146 -18.18 11.05 -22.06
C PRO A 146 -19.65 11.47 -21.94
N ARG A 147 -19.93 12.46 -21.10
CA ARG A 147 -21.28 13.04 -20.94
C ARG A 147 -21.74 13.84 -22.18
N LEU A 148 -20.80 14.41 -22.92
CA LEU A 148 -21.04 15.11 -24.18
C LEU A 148 -21.10 14.10 -25.33
N PRO A 149 -21.77 14.42 -26.46
CA PRO A 149 -21.95 13.52 -27.60
C PRO A 149 -20.66 13.36 -28.43
N PHE A 150 -19.55 13.06 -27.77
CA PHE A 150 -18.32 12.61 -28.40
C PHE A 150 -18.39 11.09 -28.61
N PRO A 151 -17.63 10.56 -29.59
CA PRO A 151 -17.56 9.13 -29.81
C PRO A 151 -17.05 8.39 -28.56
N GLU A 152 -17.75 7.32 -28.19
CA GLU A 152 -17.24 6.36 -27.21
C GLU A 152 -16.04 5.62 -27.80
N GLY A 153 -15.04 5.33 -26.95
CA GLY A 153 -13.81 4.69 -27.39
C GLY A 153 -13.16 3.88 -26.28
N ILE A 154 -12.45 2.81 -26.66
CA ILE A 154 -11.68 1.99 -25.72
C ILE A 154 -10.21 2.37 -25.84
N TYR A 155 -9.62 2.75 -24.72
CA TYR A 155 -8.19 3.03 -24.63
C TYR A 155 -7.37 1.75 -24.55
N TRP A 156 -6.36 1.65 -25.40
CA TRP A 156 -5.33 0.62 -25.35
C TRP A 156 -3.96 1.28 -25.33
N PRO A 157 -3.15 1.06 -24.27
CA PRO A 157 -1.84 1.67 -24.16
C PRO A 157 -0.91 1.18 -25.26
N THR A 158 -0.23 2.13 -25.89
CA THR A 158 0.82 1.88 -26.86
C THR A 158 2.10 1.38 -26.19
N TRP A 159 3.01 0.79 -26.96
CA TRP A 159 4.31 0.37 -26.43
C TRP A 159 5.14 1.56 -25.91
N VAL A 160 4.92 2.77 -26.43
CA VAL A 160 5.61 3.99 -25.99
C VAL A 160 5.19 4.35 -24.56
N GLU A 161 3.89 4.35 -24.26
CA GLU A 161 3.36 4.64 -22.90
C GLU A 161 3.85 3.61 -21.87
N TRP A 162 3.95 2.33 -22.27
CA TRP A 162 4.58 1.30 -21.45
C TRP A 162 6.08 1.56 -21.24
N GLY A 163 6.78 2.01 -22.29
CA GLY A 163 8.18 2.40 -22.22
C GLY A 163 8.43 3.58 -21.28
N GLU A 164 7.58 4.61 -21.33
CA GLU A 164 7.64 5.76 -20.43
C GLU A 164 7.39 5.36 -18.97
N THR A 165 6.38 4.51 -18.75
CA THR A 165 6.08 3.97 -17.42
C THR A 165 7.27 3.19 -16.86
N ALA A 166 7.83 2.27 -17.64
CA ALA A 166 9.03 1.51 -17.26
C ALA A 166 10.24 2.43 -17.02
N GLY A 167 10.41 3.46 -17.86
CA GLY A 167 11.42 4.49 -17.73
C GLY A 167 11.33 5.25 -16.41
N SER A 168 10.12 5.65 -15.99
CA SER A 168 9.92 6.33 -14.71
C SER A 168 10.31 5.45 -13.50
N PHE A 169 9.99 4.15 -13.54
CA PHE A 169 10.41 3.21 -12.50
C PHE A 169 11.94 3.04 -12.49
N GLY A 170 12.56 3.01 -13.67
CA GLY A 170 14.01 2.95 -13.82
C GLY A 170 14.72 4.18 -13.25
N VAL A 171 14.22 5.38 -13.56
CA VAL A 171 14.74 6.65 -13.03
C VAL A 171 14.56 6.73 -11.52
N PHE A 172 13.40 6.34 -10.99
CA PHE A 172 13.16 6.27 -9.55
C PHE A 172 14.14 5.31 -8.87
N ALA A 173 14.30 4.09 -9.40
CA ALA A 173 15.23 3.10 -8.86
C ALA A 173 16.67 3.60 -8.90
N LEU A 174 17.09 4.26 -10.00
CA LEU A 174 18.43 4.86 -10.13
C LEU A 174 18.68 5.89 -9.02
N PHE A 175 17.78 6.87 -8.87
CA PHE A 175 17.95 7.89 -7.83
C PHE A 175 17.90 7.30 -6.42
N TYR A 176 17.02 6.35 -6.17
CA TYR A 176 16.95 5.67 -4.88
C TYR A 176 18.26 4.94 -4.57
N LEU A 177 18.81 4.18 -5.52
CA LEU A 177 20.08 3.47 -5.35
C LEU A 177 21.25 4.43 -5.14
N LEU A 178 21.31 5.53 -5.91
CA LEU A 178 22.31 6.59 -5.70
C LEU A 178 22.20 7.16 -4.28
N PHE A 179 20.99 7.46 -3.81
CA PHE A 179 20.78 7.93 -2.45
C PHE A 179 21.29 6.92 -1.41
N THR A 180 20.98 5.63 -1.56
CA THR A 180 21.50 4.59 -0.63
C THR A 180 23.02 4.42 -0.65
N LYS A 181 23.68 4.84 -1.73
CA LYS A 181 25.14 4.78 -1.86
C LYS A 181 25.82 5.96 -1.16
N PHE A 182 25.20 7.14 -1.19
CA PHE A 182 25.77 8.35 -0.59
C PHE A 182 25.34 8.59 0.86
N PHE A 183 24.17 8.08 1.26
CA PHE A 183 23.59 8.32 2.57
C PHE A 183 23.24 7.02 3.30
N PRO A 184 23.39 6.96 4.63
CA PRO A 184 22.98 5.80 5.41
C PRO A 184 21.45 5.66 5.38
N ILE A 185 20.97 4.47 5.01
CA ILE A 185 19.53 4.15 4.90
C ILE A 185 18.85 4.08 6.29
N ILE A 186 19.65 3.81 7.32
CA ILE A 186 19.18 3.71 8.70
C ILE A 186 19.73 4.90 9.47
N SER A 187 18.85 5.57 10.22
CA SER A 187 19.20 6.63 11.16
C SER A 187 20.01 6.06 12.34
N ILE A 188 21.34 6.18 12.28
CA ILE A 188 22.24 5.63 13.32
C ILE A 188 21.96 6.28 14.69
N TRP A 189 21.69 7.59 14.70
CA TRP A 189 21.41 8.36 15.92
C TRP A 189 20.15 7.88 16.63
N GLU A 190 19.02 7.73 15.92
CA GLU A 190 17.76 7.25 16.49
C GLU A 190 17.87 5.80 16.98
N ILE A 191 18.62 4.94 16.28
CA ILE A 191 18.86 3.56 16.73
C ILE A 191 19.68 3.54 18.03
N ARG A 192 20.67 4.43 18.16
CA ARG A 192 21.47 4.53 19.39
C ARG A 192 20.62 5.03 20.55
N GLU A 193 19.91 6.14 20.35
CA GLU A 193 19.01 6.72 21.35
C GLU A 193 17.94 5.71 21.78
N GLY A 194 17.28 5.03 20.83
CA GLY A 194 16.28 4.02 21.13
C GLY A 194 16.82 2.83 21.94
N ARG A 195 18.11 2.48 21.80
CA ARG A 195 18.75 1.47 22.65
C ARG A 195 19.04 2.00 24.05
N GLU A 196 19.53 3.22 24.17
CA GLU A 196 19.84 3.86 25.46
C GLU A 196 18.56 4.03 26.29
N VAL A 197 17.47 4.50 25.66
CA VAL A 197 16.15 4.61 26.31
C VAL A 197 15.60 3.23 26.68
N GLY A 198 15.68 2.26 25.77
CA GLY A 198 15.18 0.90 26.04
C GLY A 198 15.93 0.19 27.17
N LEU A 199 17.23 0.45 27.35
CA LEU A 199 18.00 -0.09 28.47
C LEU A 199 17.51 0.47 29.82
N LYS A 200 17.28 1.79 29.89
CA LYS A 200 16.74 2.45 31.08
C LYS A 200 15.36 1.89 31.46
N GLU A 201 14.48 1.73 30.48
CA GLU A 201 13.14 1.19 30.73
C GLU A 201 13.17 -0.26 31.24
N VAL A 202 14.10 -1.08 30.73
CA VAL A 202 14.29 -2.45 31.23
C VAL A 202 14.86 -2.44 32.65
N GLU A 203 15.81 -1.57 32.94
CA GLU A 203 16.40 -1.40 34.28
C GLU A 203 15.33 -0.97 35.31
N GLU A 204 14.51 0.02 34.99
CA GLU A 204 13.39 0.46 35.85
C GLU A 204 12.39 -0.68 36.12
N ARG A 205 12.04 -1.46 35.09
CA ARG A 205 11.16 -2.63 35.24
C ARG A 205 11.80 -3.71 36.09
N LEU A 206 13.11 -3.95 35.96
CA LEU A 206 13.84 -4.92 36.78
C LEU A 206 13.90 -4.49 38.24
N ILE A 207 14.18 -3.22 38.53
CA ILE A 207 14.16 -2.68 39.90
C ILE A 207 12.76 -2.84 40.52
N THR A 208 11.70 -2.59 39.72
CA THR A 208 10.32 -2.73 40.18
C THR A 208 9.94 -4.18 40.48
N TYR A 209 10.37 -5.13 39.64
CA TYR A 209 9.98 -6.54 39.76
C TYR A 209 10.92 -7.38 40.64
N LEU A 210 12.19 -6.99 40.76
CA LEU A 210 13.26 -7.74 41.44
C LEU A 210 14.17 -6.79 42.25
N PRO A 211 13.64 -6.06 43.24
CA PRO A 211 14.40 -5.03 43.94
C PRO A 211 15.68 -5.56 44.63
N GLY A 212 15.65 -6.79 45.13
CA GLY A 212 16.79 -7.40 45.84
C GLY A 212 17.93 -7.95 44.98
N GLU A 213 17.75 -8.07 43.65
CA GLU A 213 18.82 -8.55 42.76
C GLU A 213 19.68 -7.39 42.18
N VAL A 214 19.15 -6.17 42.20
CA VAL A 214 19.80 -4.98 41.63
C VAL A 214 20.68 -4.26 42.66
N GLU A 215 20.28 -4.25 43.94
CA GLU A 215 21.02 -3.59 45.04
C GLU A 215 22.37 -4.26 45.38
N GLY A 216 22.64 -5.49 44.91
CA GLY A 216 23.86 -6.24 45.23
C GLY A 216 25.05 -6.03 44.29
N LYS A 217 24.97 -5.12 43.31
CA LYS A 217 25.98 -4.96 42.24
C LYS A 217 26.45 -3.52 41.98
N THR A 218 26.11 -2.56 42.84
CA THR A 218 26.72 -1.22 42.83
C THR A 218 28.09 -1.21 43.48
#